data_AF-A0A1V4KR06-F1
#
_entry.id   AF-A0A1V4KR06-F1
#
_cell.length_a   1.000
_cell.length_b   1.000
_cell.length_c   1.000
_cell.angle_alpha   90.00
_cell.angle_beta   90.00
_cell.angle_gamma   90.00
#
_symmetry.space_group_name_H-M   'P 1'
#
loop_
_entity.id
_entity.type
_entity.pdbx_description
1 polymer ?
#
loop_
_entity_poly.entity_id
_entity_poly.type
_entity_poly.pdbx_seq_one_letter_code
_entity_poly.pdbx_strand_id
1 'polypeptide(L)'
;MGNVDLREYLSEEVQAAHANTTYDLIANIVHDGKPSEGSYRIHVLHHGTGKWYELQDLQVTDILPQMITLSEAYIQIWKRREEDETNQQGA
;
A
#
# COMPACT_ATOMS: atom_id res chain seq x y z
N MET A 1 1.32 3.85 -6.20
CA MET A 1 0.06 4.02 -5.45
C MET A 1 0.41 4.57 -4.11
N GLY A 2 -0.06 5.78 -3.81
CA GLY A 2 0.39 6.52 -2.65
C GLY A 2 -0.30 7.86 -2.59
N ASN A 3 0.04 8.64 -1.57
CA ASN A 3 -0.54 9.97 -1.32
C ASN A 3 -1.95 9.95 -0.71
N VAL A 4 -2.25 8.96 0.14
CA VAL A 4 -3.43 9.04 1.01
C VAL A 4 -3.05 9.87 2.22
N ASP A 5 -3.58 11.09 2.29
CA ASP A 5 -3.45 11.93 3.48
C ASP A 5 -4.60 11.65 4.45
N LEU A 6 -4.25 11.19 5.65
CA LEU A 6 -5.22 10.89 6.71
C LEU A 6 -5.39 12.04 7.70
N ARG A 7 -4.81 13.23 7.42
CA ARG A 7 -4.85 14.39 8.32
C ARG A 7 -6.25 14.74 8.79
N GLU A 8 -7.21 14.74 7.86
CA GLU A 8 -8.60 15.13 8.11
C GLU A 8 -9.34 14.19 9.09
N TYR A 9 -8.81 12.99 9.32
CA TYR A 9 -9.38 12.03 10.26
C TYR A 9 -8.80 12.13 11.68
N LEU A 10 -7.85 13.05 11.91
CA LEU A 10 -7.28 13.32 13.23
C LEU A 10 -7.97 14.53 13.87
N SER A 11 -8.10 14.54 15.20
CA SER A 11 -8.52 15.74 15.93
C SER A 11 -7.48 16.86 15.79
N GLU A 12 -7.88 18.12 15.94
CA GLU A 12 -6.99 19.28 15.80
C GLU A 12 -5.77 19.20 16.73
N GLU A 13 -5.97 18.74 17.97
CA GLU A 13 -4.90 18.51 18.95
C GLU A 13 -3.85 17.52 18.44
N VAL A 14 -4.30 16.43 17.81
CA VAL A 14 -3.43 15.38 17.28
C VAL A 14 -2.77 15.82 15.97
N GLN A 15 -3.47 16.58 15.13
CA GLN A 15 -2.91 17.16 13.90
C GLN A 15 -1.71 18.08 14.17
N ALA A 16 -1.68 18.77 15.31
CA ALA A 16 -0.55 19.62 15.71
C ALA A 16 0.68 18.78 16.11
N ALA A 17 0.48 17.58 16.64
CA ALA A 17 1.55 16.66 17.04
C ALA A 17 2.09 15.80 15.90
N HIS A 18 1.33 15.63 14.81
CA HIS A 18 1.70 14.79 13.66
C HIS A 18 1.95 15.64 12.41
N ALA A 19 3.22 15.95 12.17
CA ALA A 19 3.66 16.72 11.00
C ALA A 19 3.43 15.98 9.67
N ASN A 20 3.58 14.64 9.66
CA ASN A 20 3.33 13.81 8.49
C ASN A 20 2.18 12.82 8.74
N THR A 21 1.21 12.85 7.84
CA THR A 21 -0.01 12.03 7.85
C THR A 21 -0.28 11.41 6.48
N THR A 22 0.70 11.47 5.58
CA THR A 22 0.62 10.88 4.24
C THR A 22 1.14 9.46 4.26
N TYR A 23 0.39 8.56 3.63
CA TYR A 23 0.71 7.15 3.57
C TYR A 23 0.81 6.64 2.14
N ASP A 24 1.74 5.71 1.93
CA ASP A 24 1.90 4.95 0.70
C ASP A 24 1.50 3.49 0.91
N LEU A 25 0.78 2.93 -0.05
CA LEU A 25 0.42 1.52 -0.03
C LEU A 25 1.69 0.70 -0.25
N ILE A 26 1.97 -0.25 0.64
CA ILE A 26 3.13 -1.15 0.51
C ILE A 26 2.71 -2.62 0.33
N ALA A 27 1.49 -2.98 0.73
CA ALA A 27 0.93 -4.28 0.44
C ALA A 27 -0.61 -4.25 0.34
N ASN A 28 -1.14 -5.07 -0.55
CA ASN A 28 -2.57 -5.26 -0.76
C ASN A 28 -2.88 -6.76 -0.86
N ILE A 29 -3.46 -7.30 0.20
CA ILE A 29 -3.90 -8.69 0.27
C ILE A 29 -5.31 -8.78 -0.32
N VAL A 30 -5.49 -9.74 -1.21
CA VAL A 30 -6.75 -10.05 -1.88
C VAL A 30 -7.20 -11.43 -1.45
N HIS A 31 -8.50 -11.56 -1.17
CA HIS A 31 -9.16 -12.84 -1.00
C HIS A 31 -10.07 -13.06 -2.21
N ASP A 32 -9.76 -14.07 -3.02
CA ASP A 32 -10.58 -14.45 -4.17
C ASP A 32 -11.42 -15.69 -3.81
N GLY A 33 -12.74 -15.60 -3.97
CA GLY A 33 -13.66 -16.72 -3.74
C GLY A 33 -14.66 -16.49 -2.60
N LYS A 34 -15.25 -17.58 -2.10
CA LYS A 34 -16.26 -17.55 -1.04
C LYS A 34 -15.59 -17.42 0.34
N PRO A 35 -16.28 -16.86 1.36
CA PRO A 35 -15.70 -16.72 2.70
C PRO A 35 -15.17 -18.01 3.35
N SER A 36 -15.77 -19.17 3.02
CA SER A 36 -15.36 -20.49 3.54
C SER A 36 -14.46 -21.28 2.59
N GLU A 37 -14.27 -20.79 1.37
CA GLU A 37 -13.55 -21.48 0.29
C GLU A 37 -13.04 -20.45 -0.71
N GLY A 38 -11.76 -20.12 -0.60
CA GLY A 38 -11.09 -19.12 -1.43
C GLY A 38 -9.58 -19.25 -1.37
N SER A 39 -8.90 -18.39 -2.11
CA SER A 39 -7.45 -18.29 -2.14
C SER A 39 -7.01 -16.87 -1.79
N TYR A 40 -5.81 -16.78 -1.24
CA TYR A 40 -5.17 -15.50 -0.95
C TYR A 40 -4.03 -15.25 -1.93
N ARG A 41 -3.94 -14.01 -2.38
CA ARG A 41 -2.77 -13.47 -3.06
C ARG A 41 -2.46 -12.09 -2.51
N ILE A 42 -1.23 -11.65 -2.69
CA ILE A 42 -0.75 -10.37 -2.17
C ILE A 42 -0.01 -9.61 -3.25
N HIS A 43 -0.36 -8.34 -3.43
CA HIS A 43 0.47 -7.38 -4.14
C HIS A 43 1.42 -6.74 -3.14
N VAL A 44 2.73 -6.79 -3.37
CA VAL A 44 3.73 -6.21 -2.48
C VAL A 44 4.67 -5.29 -3.24
N LEU A 45 4.97 -4.14 -2.64
CA LEU A 45 5.97 -3.20 -3.14
C LEU A 45 7.36 -3.66 -2.69
N HIS A 46 8.23 -3.95 -3.65
CA HIS A 46 9.65 -4.13 -3.37
C HIS A 46 10.35 -2.77 -3.27
N HIS A 47 10.64 -2.33 -2.05
CA HIS A 47 11.19 -1.01 -1.74
C HIS A 47 12.46 -0.67 -2.52
N GLY A 48 13.38 -1.62 -2.70
CA GLY A 48 14.66 -1.37 -3.38
C GLY A 48 14.53 -1.12 -4.89
N THR A 49 13.45 -1.57 -5.53
CA THR A 49 13.26 -1.42 -6.99
C THR A 49 12.06 -0.56 -7.36
N GLY A 50 11.17 -0.26 -6.41
CA GLY A 50 9.89 0.39 -6.67
C GLY A 50 8.90 -0.46 -7.47
N LYS A 51 9.22 -1.73 -7.75
CA LYS A 51 8.37 -2.64 -8.51
C LYS A 51 7.36 -3.34 -7.61
N TRP A 52 6.21 -3.65 -8.19
CA TRP A 52 5.16 -4.41 -7.54
C TRP A 52 5.19 -5.86 -8.01
N TYR A 53 4.94 -6.76 -7.07
CA TYR A 53 4.87 -8.18 -7.33
C TYR A 53 3.53 -8.72 -6.81
N GLU A 54 2.89 -9.57 -7.60
CA GLU A 54 1.82 -10.43 -7.12
C GLU A 54 2.43 -11.75 -6.67
N LEU A 55 2.10 -12.17 -5.45
CA LEU A 55 2.50 -13.44 -4.88
C LEU A 55 1.25 -14.25 -4.58
N GLN A 56 1.24 -15.49 -5.06
CA GLN A 56 0.25 -16.51 -4.71
C GLN A 56 0.98 -17.82 -4.42
N ASP A 57 0.92 -18.25 -3.17
CA ASP A 57 1.69 -19.39 -2.65
C ASP A 57 3.19 -19.26 -2.99
N LEU A 58 3.68 -20.10 -3.91
CA LEU A 58 5.08 -20.12 -4.37
C LEU A 58 5.33 -19.32 -5.65
N GLN A 59 4.27 -18.79 -6.27
CA GLN A 59 4.35 -18.05 -7.53
C GLN A 59 4.60 -16.57 -7.26
N VAL A 60 5.54 -15.98 -7.99
CA VAL A 60 5.88 -14.55 -7.94
C VAL A 60 5.84 -13.99 -9.35
N THR A 61 5.02 -12.98 -9.60
CA THR A 61 4.84 -12.36 -10.92
C THR A 61 4.95 -10.83 -10.81
N ASP A 62 5.56 -10.20 -11.81
CA ASP A 62 5.53 -8.74 -11.92
C ASP A 62 4.08 -8.27 -12.17
N ILE A 63 3.63 -7.25 -11.44
CA ILE A 63 2.32 -6.65 -11.66
C ILE A 63 2.44 -5.14 -11.83
N LEU A 64 1.67 -4.58 -12.76
CA LEU A 64 1.64 -3.14 -12.96
C LEU A 64 0.86 -2.47 -11.83
N PRO A 65 1.32 -1.32 -11.29
CA PRO A 65 0.66 -0.67 -10.17
C PRO A 65 -0.84 -0.50 -10.38
N GLN A 66 -1.29 0.01 -11.54
CA GLN A 66 -2.70 0.27 -11.83
C GLN A 66 -3.63 -0.96 -11.69
N MET A 67 -3.10 -2.18 -11.79
CA MET A 67 -3.90 -3.40 -11.62
C MET A 67 -4.31 -3.62 -10.16
N ILE A 68 -3.54 -3.10 -9.20
CA ILE A 68 -3.75 -3.30 -7.76
C ILE A 68 -5.06 -2.63 -7.31
N THR A 69 -5.37 -1.43 -7.81
CA THR A 69 -6.62 -0.72 -7.49
C THR A 69 -7.86 -1.35 -8.09
N LEU A 70 -7.69 -2.23 -9.09
CA LEU A 70 -8.81 -2.95 -9.70
C LEU A 70 -9.15 -4.23 -8.93
N SER A 71 -8.29 -4.66 -8.00
CA SER A 71 -8.52 -5.85 -7.19
C SER A 71 -9.42 -5.55 -5.99
N GLU A 72 -10.18 -6.56 -5.55
CA GLU A 72 -10.98 -6.49 -4.33
C GLU A 72 -10.04 -6.59 -3.11
N ALA A 73 -9.63 -5.43 -2.60
CA ALA A 73 -8.77 -5.37 -1.44
C ALA A 73 -9.47 -5.97 -0.21
N TYR A 74 -8.80 -6.95 0.43
CA TYR A 74 -9.26 -7.52 1.69
C TYR A 74 -8.54 -6.86 2.87
N ILE A 75 -7.21 -6.80 2.82
CA ILE A 75 -6.37 -6.15 3.83
C ILE A 75 -5.33 -5.30 3.12
N GLN A 76 -5.12 -4.08 3.60
CA GLN A 76 -4.08 -3.19 3.08
C GLN A 76 -3.11 -2.81 4.18
N ILE A 77 -1.83 -2.73 3.81
CA ILE A 77 -0.76 -2.25 4.68
C ILE A 77 -0.19 -0.98 4.05
N TRP A 78 -0.15 0.07 4.85
CA TRP A 78 0.25 1.41 4.45
C TRP A 78 1.45 1.86 5.28
N LYS A 79 2.49 2.37 4.61
CA LYS A 79 3.66 2.97 5.26
C LYS A 79 3.45 4.48 5.34
N ARG A 80 3.55 5.06 6.54
CA ARG A 80 3.60 6.52 6.68
C ARG A 80 4.88 7.02 6.04
N ARG A 81 4.81 8.10 5.26
CA ARG A 81 6.02 8.75 4.75
C ARG A 81 6.82 9.33 5.91
N GLU A 82 8.14 9.27 5.80
CA GLU A 82 9.05 10.03 6.66
C GLU A 82 9.33 11.38 5.99
N GLU A 83 9.67 12.42 6.78
CA GLU A 83 9.86 13.78 6.27
C GLU A 83 10.96 13.88 5.18
N ASP A 84 11.96 13.00 5.23
CA ASP A 84 13.13 13.04 4.34
C ASP A 84 12.95 12.32 2.98
N GLU A 85 11.90 11.52 2.80
CA GLU A 85 11.69 10.76 1.54
C GLU A 85 11.23 11.66 0.37
N THR A 86 10.81 12.90 0.65
CA THR A 86 10.33 13.88 -0.33
C THR A 86 11.43 14.38 -1.30
N ASN A 87 12.71 14.19 -0.97
CA ASN A 87 13.84 14.72 -1.75
C ASN A 87 14.46 13.73 -2.76
N GLN A 88 13.98 12.49 -2.87
CA GLN A 88 14.62 11.47 -3.72
C GLN A 88 13.82 11.04 -4.96
N GLN A 89 12.59 11.54 -5.17
CA GLN A 89 11.77 11.20 -6.35
C GLN A 89 11.87 12.22 -7.51
N GLY A 90 12.91 13.06 -7.51
CA GLY A 90 13.10 14.15 -8.49
C GLY A 90 14.43 14.14 -9.24
N ALA A 91 15.02 12.96 -9.53
CA ALA A 91 16.21 12.83 -10.37
C ALA A 91 16.02 11.74 -11.44
#